data_AF-A0A326QKK1-F1
#
_entry.id   AF-A0A326QKK1-F1
#
_cell.length_a   1.000
_cell.length_b   1.000
_cell.length_c   1.000
_cell.angle_alpha   90.00
_cell.angle_beta   90.00
_cell.angle_gamma   90.00
#
_symmetry.space_group_name_H-M   'P 1'
#
loop_
_entity.id
_entity.type
_entity.pdbx_description
1 polymer ?
#
loop_
_entity_poly.entity_id
_entity_poly.type
_entity_poly.pdbx_seq_one_letter_code
_entity_poly.pdbx_strand_id
1 'polypeptide(L)'
;MEVIRSFDPERAGLPHWARQRLIGRNDYKAYLLEMGVLLIGKWALLGDCSHRQVHEAMVLPGQTTSLTPETAEALHRRYLLAYRKAKLTYRQRTGRQRGWEPDAAFFQEVDPQRHWADTEDDLHTMEQAVRRLQTGRWQSHERNLLSMQGSDRAEEQLADPGATHLERLVDQEHDSAIGVLAAEALEAEGLAYVQLMLAGLAVEAEQWCFWRGWLEGQSTREIAACCGAAQARVSRRLSVQIRAREIATRALQRLAPLPAFTMAFGSPEKLDAAADRLVNHLLISEQQGEDPPLRRWLRIAMHNIHTGTTSTAREESGGMP
;
A
#
# COMPACT_ATOMS: atom_id res chain seq x y z
N MET A 1 17.93 -4.91 -22.21
CA MET A 1 19.16 -5.75 -22.23
C MET A 1 20.48 -4.98 -22.06
N GLU A 2 20.53 -3.64 -22.17
CA GLU A 2 21.80 -2.88 -21.99
C GLU A 2 22.38 -2.93 -20.57
N VAL A 3 21.55 -3.10 -19.53
CA VAL A 3 22.00 -3.04 -18.12
C VAL A 3 22.98 -4.16 -17.80
N ILE A 4 22.66 -5.42 -18.12
CA ILE A 4 23.54 -6.58 -17.85
C ILE A 4 24.88 -6.43 -18.58
N ARG A 5 24.88 -5.83 -19.78
CA ARG A 5 26.09 -5.60 -20.58
C ARG A 5 27.01 -4.51 -20.04
N SER A 6 26.57 -3.73 -19.04
CA SER A 6 27.36 -2.67 -18.40
C SER A 6 27.98 -3.07 -17.06
N PHE A 7 27.87 -4.35 -16.69
CA PHE A 7 28.58 -4.89 -15.53
C PHE A 7 30.05 -5.06 -15.86
N ASP A 8 30.89 -4.34 -15.13
CA ASP A 8 32.34 -4.44 -15.20
C ASP A 8 32.85 -4.93 -13.83
N PRO A 9 33.29 -6.20 -13.73
CA PRO A 9 33.73 -6.79 -12.48
C PRO A 9 35.01 -6.16 -11.94
N GLU A 10 35.81 -5.46 -12.77
CA GLU A 10 37.01 -4.76 -12.29
C GLU A 10 36.70 -3.45 -11.59
N ARG A 11 35.49 -2.89 -11.81
CA ARG A 11 35.10 -1.56 -11.28
C ARG A 11 34.18 -1.60 -10.08
N ALA A 12 33.40 -2.67 -9.90
CA ALA A 12 32.57 -2.86 -8.72
C ALA A 12 32.13 -4.32 -8.54
N GLY A 13 32.03 -4.76 -7.28
CA GLY A 13 31.38 -6.03 -6.95
C GLY A 13 29.91 -6.03 -7.38
N LEU A 14 29.44 -7.17 -7.91
CA LEU A 14 28.08 -7.35 -8.43
C LEU A 14 26.97 -6.84 -7.48
N PRO A 15 27.02 -7.09 -6.15
CA PRO A 15 25.99 -6.59 -5.22
C PRO A 15 25.95 -5.06 -5.09
N HIS A 16 27.10 -4.40 -5.26
CA HIS A 16 27.22 -2.95 -5.18
C HIS A 16 26.77 -2.31 -6.50
N TRP A 17 27.22 -2.86 -7.63
CA TRP A 17 26.82 -2.43 -8.96
C TRP A 17 25.30 -2.59 -9.19
N ALA A 18 24.73 -3.73 -8.79
CA ALA A 18 23.29 -3.97 -8.89
C ALA A 18 22.50 -2.99 -8.03
N ARG A 19 22.96 -2.71 -6.80
CA ARG A 19 22.35 -1.67 -5.94
C ARG A 19 22.40 -0.31 -6.60
N GLN A 20 23.55 0.14 -7.09
CA GLN A 20 23.66 1.46 -7.73
C GLN A 20 22.78 1.60 -8.99
N ARG A 21 22.62 0.53 -9.76
CA ARG A 21 21.76 0.54 -10.96
C ARG A 21 20.26 0.47 -10.64
N LEU A 22 19.88 -0.16 -9.52
CA LEU A 22 18.49 -0.30 -9.08
C LEU A 22 18.01 0.84 -8.17
N ILE A 23 18.93 1.54 -7.50
CA ILE A 23 18.62 2.72 -6.69
C ILE A 23 18.26 3.88 -7.63
N GLY A 24 16.99 4.27 -7.62
CA GLY A 24 16.48 5.45 -8.34
C GLY A 24 15.89 5.19 -9.72
N ARG A 25 15.91 3.96 -10.23
CA ARG A 25 15.32 3.57 -11.52
C ARG A 25 14.09 2.70 -11.35
N ASN A 26 12.91 3.32 -11.31
CA ASN A 26 11.63 2.67 -11.08
C ASN A 26 11.21 1.73 -12.23
N ASP A 27 11.62 2.05 -13.45
CA ASP A 27 11.51 1.22 -14.65
C ASP A 27 12.17 -0.16 -14.48
N TYR A 28 13.37 -0.21 -13.87
CA TYR A 28 14.05 -1.48 -13.63
C TYR A 28 13.46 -2.27 -12.47
N LYS A 29 12.91 -1.59 -11.47
CA LYS A 29 12.15 -2.27 -10.41
C LYS A 29 10.87 -2.88 -10.97
N ALA A 30 10.15 -2.14 -11.81
CA ALA A 30 8.97 -2.64 -12.51
C ALA A 30 9.32 -3.86 -13.38
N TYR A 31 10.35 -3.77 -14.21
CA TYR A 31 10.80 -4.91 -15.03
C TYR A 31 11.20 -6.13 -14.21
N LEU A 32 11.94 -5.95 -13.10
CA LEU A 32 12.29 -7.08 -12.24
C LEU A 32 11.06 -7.70 -11.58
N LEU A 33 10.08 -6.88 -11.19
CA LEU A 33 8.80 -7.36 -10.68
C LEU A 33 8.00 -8.12 -11.76
N GLU A 34 7.94 -7.62 -13.00
CA GLU A 34 7.34 -8.30 -14.16
C GLU A 34 7.97 -9.69 -14.40
N MET A 35 9.29 -9.81 -14.18
CA MET A 35 10.01 -11.08 -14.26
C MET A 35 9.88 -11.95 -12.99
N GLY A 36 9.02 -11.58 -12.05
CA GLY A 36 8.76 -12.34 -10.82
C GLY A 36 9.84 -12.17 -9.74
N VAL A 37 10.63 -11.09 -9.79
CA VAL A 37 11.70 -10.83 -8.82
C VAL A 37 11.23 -9.77 -7.80
N LEU A 38 10.84 -10.24 -6.61
CA LEU A 38 10.51 -9.35 -5.49
C LEU A 38 11.78 -8.80 -4.83
N LEU A 39 11.94 -7.48 -4.86
CA LEU A 39 13.06 -6.73 -4.26
C LEU A 39 12.89 -6.50 -2.74
N ILE A 40 12.34 -7.51 -2.05
CA ILE A 40 12.14 -7.53 -0.61
C ILE A 40 13.03 -8.64 -0.04
N GLY A 41 13.78 -8.33 1.02
CA GLY A 41 14.64 -9.31 1.69
C GLY A 41 13.82 -10.41 2.37
N LYS A 42 14.37 -11.62 2.46
CA LYS A 42 13.69 -12.83 2.95
C LYS A 42 12.86 -12.59 4.23
N TRP A 43 13.51 -12.02 5.25
CA TRP A 43 12.90 -11.80 6.56
C TRP A 43 11.90 -10.65 6.57
N ALA A 44 12.15 -9.61 5.78
CA ALA A 44 11.19 -8.53 5.60
C ALA A 44 9.93 -9.04 4.89
N LEU A 45 10.08 -9.92 3.89
CA LEU A 45 8.97 -10.52 3.17
C LEU A 45 8.05 -11.28 4.13
N LEU A 46 8.60 -12.13 5.01
CA LEU A 46 7.81 -12.79 6.05
C LEU A 46 7.23 -11.83 7.08
N GLY A 47 7.96 -10.77 7.43
CA GLY A 47 7.52 -9.76 8.39
C GLY A 47 6.36 -8.90 7.91
N ASP A 48 6.26 -8.72 6.59
CA ASP A 48 5.23 -7.92 5.93
C ASP A 48 4.01 -8.78 5.49
N CYS A 49 4.09 -10.10 5.66
CA CYS A 49 2.99 -11.01 5.36
C CYS A 49 2.08 -11.24 6.57
N SER A 50 0.81 -11.50 6.29
CA SER A 50 -0.16 -11.98 7.27
C SER A 50 -0.09 -13.51 7.42
N HIS A 51 -0.53 -14.02 8.57
CA HIS A 51 -0.66 -15.45 8.83
C HIS A 51 -1.57 -16.15 7.80
N ARG A 52 -2.61 -15.46 7.31
CA ARG A 52 -3.47 -15.95 6.21
C ARG A 52 -2.72 -16.12 4.89
N GLN A 53 -1.88 -15.15 4.53
CA GLN A 53 -1.06 -15.24 3.31
C GLN A 53 -0.03 -16.37 3.41
N VAL A 54 0.52 -16.62 4.60
CA VAL A 54 1.37 -17.78 4.84
C VAL A 54 0.57 -19.07 4.67
N HIS A 55 -0.56 -19.21 5.35
CA HIS A 55 -1.40 -20.40 5.24
C HIS A 55 -1.78 -20.68 3.78
N GLU A 56 -2.27 -19.68 3.06
CA GLU A 56 -2.61 -19.80 1.65
C GLU A 56 -1.42 -20.16 0.78
N ALA A 57 -0.26 -19.55 1.03
CA ALA A 57 0.96 -19.88 0.32
C ALA A 57 1.34 -21.35 0.53
N MET A 58 1.16 -21.90 1.73
CA MET A 58 1.47 -23.29 2.07
C MET A 58 0.48 -24.31 1.49
N VAL A 59 -0.74 -23.89 1.16
CA VAL A 59 -1.78 -24.73 0.55
C VAL A 59 -1.63 -24.84 -0.97
N LEU A 60 -0.83 -23.97 -1.59
CA LEU A 60 -0.67 -23.96 -3.05
C LEU A 60 -0.13 -25.30 -3.60
N PRO A 61 -0.75 -25.87 -4.65
CA PRO A 61 -0.29 -27.10 -5.30
C PRO A 61 1.14 -26.97 -5.83
N GLY A 62 1.94 -28.03 -5.69
CA GLY A 62 3.32 -28.08 -6.18
C GLY A 62 4.39 -27.68 -5.14
N GLN A 63 4.01 -27.49 -3.87
CA GLN A 63 4.96 -27.44 -2.76
C GLN A 63 5.20 -28.84 -2.21
N THR A 64 6.43 -29.31 -2.32
CA THR A 64 6.92 -30.46 -1.55
C THR A 64 7.51 -29.88 -0.27
N THR A 65 6.70 -29.82 0.79
CA THR A 65 7.13 -29.27 2.06
C THR A 65 6.65 -30.17 3.19
N SER A 66 7.55 -30.45 4.14
CA SER A 66 7.28 -31.23 5.36
C SER A 66 6.50 -30.43 6.40
N LEU A 67 6.47 -29.11 6.27
CA LEU A 67 5.76 -28.19 7.14
C LEU A 67 4.29 -28.10 6.70
N THR A 68 3.37 -28.47 7.58
CA THR A 68 1.93 -28.34 7.30
C THR A 68 1.51 -26.87 7.34
N PRO A 69 0.42 -26.47 6.66
CA PRO A 69 -0.08 -25.09 6.70
C PRO A 69 -0.32 -24.57 8.13
N GLU A 70 -0.84 -25.41 9.01
CA GLU A 70 -1.17 -25.06 10.40
C GLU A 70 0.10 -24.86 11.24
N THR A 71 1.10 -25.71 11.04
CA THR A 71 2.39 -25.60 11.74
C THR A 71 3.17 -24.39 11.25
N ALA A 72 3.13 -24.10 9.94
CA ALA A 72 3.69 -22.90 9.35
C ALA A 72 3.03 -21.62 9.88
N GLU A 73 1.70 -21.61 10.01
CA GLU A 73 0.96 -20.46 10.55
C GLU A 73 1.32 -20.20 12.02
N ALA A 74 1.35 -21.25 12.84
CA ALA A 74 1.73 -21.13 14.25
C ALA A 74 3.18 -20.65 14.41
N LEU A 75 4.10 -21.16 13.59
CA LEU A 75 5.49 -20.70 13.56
C LEU A 75 5.60 -19.23 13.12
N HIS A 76 4.84 -18.83 12.10
CA HIS A 76 4.80 -17.45 11.62
C HIS A 76 4.34 -16.45 12.68
N ARG A 77 3.31 -16.80 13.46
CA ARG A 77 2.81 -15.95 14.56
C ARG A 77 3.90 -15.69 15.59
N ARG A 78 4.64 -16.72 15.98
CA ARG A 78 5.80 -16.61 16.90
C ARG A 78 6.91 -15.76 16.28
N TYR A 79 7.21 -16.00 15.00
CA TYR A 79 8.18 -15.20 14.24
C TYR A 79 7.84 -13.70 14.25
N LEU A 80 6.58 -13.32 13.99
CA LEU A 80 6.19 -11.91 13.94
C LEU A 80 6.40 -11.19 15.29
N LEU A 81 6.11 -11.85 16.41
CA LEU A 81 6.32 -11.29 17.74
C LEU A 81 7.81 -11.03 17.99
N ALA A 82 8.65 -12.04 17.76
CA ALA A 82 10.10 -11.93 17.92
C ALA A 82 10.70 -10.90 16.94
N TYR A 83 10.27 -10.92 15.67
CA TYR A 83 10.74 -10.03 14.62
C TYR A 83 10.49 -8.56 14.95
N ARG A 84 9.29 -8.21 15.42
CA ARG A 84 8.94 -6.84 15.82
C ARG A 84 9.83 -6.35 16.96
N LYS A 85 10.05 -7.19 17.98
CA LYS A 85 10.95 -6.90 19.11
C LYS A 85 12.39 -6.71 18.64
N ALA A 86 12.92 -7.63 17.84
CA ALA A 86 14.29 -7.56 17.33
C ALA A 86 14.54 -6.33 16.45
N LYS A 87 13.57 -5.96 15.59
CA LYS A 87 13.62 -4.77 14.75
C LYS A 87 13.60 -3.48 15.56
N LEU A 88 12.83 -3.43 16.65
CA LEU A 88 12.82 -2.30 17.57
C LEU A 88 14.18 -2.14 18.27
N THR A 89 14.73 -3.22 18.81
CA THR A 89 16.06 -3.23 19.45
C THR A 89 17.16 -2.81 18.47
N TYR A 90 17.15 -3.34 17.24
CA TYR A 90 18.11 -2.97 16.21
C TYR A 90 18.01 -1.48 15.84
N ARG A 91 16.79 -0.94 15.73
CA ARG A 91 16.56 0.48 15.48
C ARG A 91 17.08 1.34 16.62
N GLN A 92 16.85 0.95 17.88
CA GLN A 92 17.37 1.66 19.05
C GLN A 92 18.90 1.68 19.07
N ARG A 93 19.54 0.56 18.73
CA ARG A 93 21.01 0.43 18.71
C ARG A 93 21.67 1.17 17.55
N THR A 94 21.09 1.12 16.35
CA THR A 94 21.76 1.56 15.11
C THR A 94 21.16 2.82 14.49
N GLY A 95 20.01 3.27 14.98
CA GLY A 95 19.23 4.36 14.37
C GLY A 95 18.61 4.01 13.01
N ARG A 96 18.81 2.79 12.50
CA ARG A 96 18.40 2.36 11.16
C ARG A 96 17.39 1.23 11.24
N GLN A 97 16.47 1.19 10.29
CA GLN A 97 15.53 0.06 10.15
C GLN A 97 16.00 -0.99 9.13
N ARG A 98 16.95 -0.64 8.25
CA ARG A 98 17.45 -1.52 7.17
C ARG A 98 18.74 -2.23 7.60
N GLY A 99 18.96 -3.43 7.08
CA GLY A 99 20.18 -4.21 7.32
C GLY A 99 20.16 -5.05 8.60
N TRP A 100 18.98 -5.28 9.18
CA TRP A 100 18.82 -6.28 10.23
C TRP A 100 18.73 -7.67 9.60
N GLU A 101 19.48 -8.61 10.16
CA GLU A 101 19.43 -10.04 9.84
C GLU A 101 19.26 -10.82 11.15
N PRO A 102 18.43 -11.88 11.17
CA PRO A 102 18.31 -12.78 12.30
C PRO A 102 19.60 -13.58 12.49
N ASP A 103 19.91 -13.90 13.74
CA ASP A 103 20.99 -14.79 14.12
C ASP A 103 20.44 -16.07 14.76
N ALA A 104 21.32 -17.01 15.11
CA ALA A 104 20.92 -18.27 15.76
C ALA A 104 20.12 -18.04 17.06
N ALA A 105 20.44 -16.99 17.82
CA ALA A 105 19.72 -16.65 19.04
C ALA A 105 18.27 -16.22 18.74
N PHE A 106 18.06 -15.45 17.68
CA PHE A 106 16.72 -15.09 17.22
C PHE A 106 15.89 -16.33 16.85
N PHE A 107 16.44 -17.25 16.07
CA PHE A 107 15.71 -18.46 15.67
C PHE A 107 15.37 -19.35 16.88
N GLN A 108 16.27 -19.45 17.85
CA GLN A 108 16.01 -20.15 19.12
C GLN A 108 14.92 -19.46 19.97
N GLU A 109 14.80 -18.13 19.90
CA GLU A 109 13.69 -17.38 20.55
C GLU A 109 12.35 -17.66 19.86
N VAL A 110 12.34 -17.79 18.52
CA VAL A 110 11.11 -18.06 17.75
C VAL A 110 10.55 -19.45 18.06
N ASP A 111 11.41 -20.46 18.17
CA ASP A 111 10.99 -21.81 18.56
C ASP A 111 11.96 -22.45 19.58
N PRO A 112 11.76 -22.22 20.89
CA PRO A 112 12.68 -22.71 21.92
C PRO A 112 12.78 -24.23 22.02
N GLN A 113 11.81 -24.97 21.48
CA GLN A 113 11.74 -26.42 21.57
C GLN A 113 12.52 -27.14 20.46
N ARG A 114 12.91 -26.41 19.40
CA ARG A 114 13.61 -26.95 18.24
C ARG A 114 15.01 -26.38 18.15
N HIS A 115 15.86 -27.03 17.38
CA HIS A 115 17.18 -26.50 17.07
C HIS A 115 17.02 -25.31 16.11
N TRP A 116 17.75 -24.22 16.37
CA TRP A 116 17.65 -22.97 15.59
C TRP A 116 17.75 -23.16 14.07
N ALA A 117 18.54 -24.11 13.60
CA ALA A 117 18.71 -24.39 12.16
C ALA A 117 17.42 -24.92 11.53
N ASP A 118 16.67 -25.78 12.23
CA ASP A 118 15.40 -26.30 11.71
C ASP A 118 14.35 -25.18 11.62
N THR A 119 14.37 -24.26 12.59
CA THR A 119 13.52 -23.07 12.59
C THR A 119 13.86 -22.12 11.45
N GLU A 120 15.15 -21.93 11.16
CA GLU A 120 15.61 -21.15 10.02
C GLU A 120 15.14 -21.76 8.69
N ASP A 121 15.30 -23.08 8.52
CA ASP A 121 14.90 -23.80 7.32
C ASP A 121 13.39 -23.77 7.07
N ASP A 122 12.58 -23.95 8.12
CA ASP A 122 11.12 -23.87 8.04
C ASP A 122 10.66 -22.45 7.66
N LEU A 123 11.24 -21.41 8.29
CA LEU A 123 10.96 -20.03 7.91
C LEU A 123 11.42 -19.73 6.48
N HIS A 124 12.56 -20.26 6.04
CA HIS A 124 13.00 -20.09 4.67
C HIS A 124 12.04 -20.76 3.68
N THR A 125 11.51 -21.94 4.02
CA THR A 125 10.51 -22.64 3.21
C THR A 125 9.24 -21.82 3.09
N MET A 126 8.75 -21.25 4.20
CA MET A 126 7.60 -20.34 4.19
C MET A 126 7.86 -19.09 3.34
N GLU A 127 9.06 -18.52 3.40
CA GLU A 127 9.44 -17.35 2.60
C GLU A 127 9.39 -17.65 1.10
N GLN A 128 9.88 -18.82 0.69
CA GLN A 128 9.82 -19.26 -0.70
C GLN A 128 8.37 -19.49 -1.16
N ALA A 129 7.54 -20.12 -0.31
CA ALA A 129 6.12 -20.32 -0.58
C ALA A 129 5.40 -18.99 -0.80
N VAL A 130 5.60 -18.03 0.11
CA VAL A 130 5.03 -16.68 0.03
C VAL A 130 5.51 -15.94 -1.22
N ARG A 131 6.81 -16.04 -1.52
CA ARG A 131 7.39 -15.42 -2.72
C ARG A 131 6.71 -15.95 -3.98
N ARG A 132 6.52 -17.27 -4.08
CA ARG A 132 5.80 -17.90 -5.21
C ARG A 132 4.35 -17.44 -5.30
N LEU A 133 3.62 -17.39 -4.18
CA LEU A 133 2.24 -16.89 -4.14
C LEU A 133 2.18 -15.46 -4.68
N GLN A 134 3.04 -14.57 -4.19
CA GLN A 134 3.04 -13.16 -4.60
C GLN A 134 3.45 -12.97 -6.06
N THR A 135 4.43 -13.73 -6.57
CA THR A 135 4.83 -13.68 -7.98
C THR A 135 3.78 -14.29 -8.91
N GLY A 136 3.09 -15.35 -8.48
CA GLY A 136 2.02 -16.00 -9.24
C GLY A 136 0.78 -15.13 -9.34
N ARG A 137 0.39 -14.46 -8.25
CA ARG A 137 -0.69 -13.46 -8.27
C ARG A 137 -0.38 -12.28 -9.18
N TRP A 138 0.88 -11.84 -9.23
CA TRP A 138 1.30 -10.78 -10.13
C TRP A 138 1.12 -11.18 -11.60
N GLN A 139 1.61 -12.36 -11.98
CA GLN A 139 1.48 -12.86 -13.34
C GLN A 139 0.02 -13.06 -13.76
N SER A 140 -0.85 -13.53 -12.86
CA SER A 140 -2.29 -13.64 -13.12
C SER A 140 -2.97 -12.28 -13.22
N HIS A 141 -2.60 -11.32 -12.38
CA HIS A 141 -3.14 -9.96 -12.42
C HIS A 141 -2.74 -9.22 -13.70
N GLU A 142 -1.50 -9.34 -14.15
CA GLU A 142 -1.03 -8.75 -15.42
C GLU A 142 -1.66 -9.44 -16.63
N ARG A 143 -1.80 -10.78 -16.59
CA ARG A 143 -2.52 -11.53 -17.63
C ARG A 143 -4.00 -11.15 -17.68
N ASN A 144 -4.62 -10.87 -16.53
CA ASN A 144 -5.99 -10.35 -16.45
C ASN A 144 -6.09 -8.89 -16.94
N LEU A 145 -5.13 -8.02 -16.62
CA LEU A 145 -5.06 -6.65 -17.14
C LEU A 145 -4.86 -6.61 -18.67
N LEU A 146 -4.10 -7.54 -19.23
CA LEU A 146 -3.94 -7.71 -20.68
C LEU A 146 -5.14 -8.44 -21.33
N SER A 147 -5.85 -9.28 -20.58
CA SER A 147 -7.05 -10.00 -21.04
C SER A 147 -8.35 -9.19 -20.89
N MET A 148 -8.35 -8.10 -20.12
CA MET A 148 -9.50 -7.18 -19.95
C MET A 148 -9.73 -6.25 -21.17
N GLN A 149 -9.17 -6.57 -22.34
CA GLN A 149 -9.72 -6.16 -23.64
C GLN A 149 -10.72 -7.18 -24.22
N GLY A 150 -11.05 -8.24 -23.47
CA GLY A 150 -12.04 -9.23 -23.88
C GLY A 150 -12.77 -9.88 -22.70
N SER A 151 -14.05 -9.54 -22.58
CA SER A 151 -15.12 -10.25 -21.88
C SER A 151 -15.22 -10.18 -20.34
N ASP A 152 -16.38 -9.69 -19.91
CA ASP A 152 -16.98 -9.85 -18.59
C ASP A 152 -17.06 -11.32 -18.16
N ARG A 153 -16.65 -11.62 -16.92
CA ARG A 153 -17.44 -12.47 -15.99
C ARG A 153 -16.84 -12.60 -14.58
N ALA A 154 -17.68 -12.22 -13.62
CA ALA A 154 -18.00 -12.86 -12.34
C ALA A 154 -16.88 -13.41 -11.45
N GLU A 155 -16.75 -12.85 -10.24
CA GLU A 155 -16.41 -13.64 -9.06
C GLU A 155 -17.42 -13.39 -7.93
N GLU A 156 -18.01 -14.49 -7.53
CA GLU A 156 -19.10 -14.68 -6.58
C GLU A 156 -18.51 -14.87 -5.18
N GLN A 157 -19.08 -14.15 -4.21
CA GLN A 157 -18.72 -14.22 -2.80
C GLN A 157 -19.07 -15.60 -2.23
N LEU A 158 -18.10 -16.24 -1.58
CA LEU A 158 -18.35 -17.38 -0.69
C LEU A 158 -17.96 -16.99 0.74
N ALA A 159 -18.99 -16.73 1.54
CA ALA A 159 -18.94 -16.76 2.99
C ALA A 159 -19.13 -18.21 3.46
N ASP A 160 -18.46 -18.64 4.54
CA ASP A 160 -18.83 -19.85 5.28
C ASP A 160 -18.64 -19.68 6.81
N PRO A 161 -19.53 -20.26 7.65
CA PRO A 161 -19.67 -20.01 9.07
C PRO A 161 -18.99 -21.10 9.91
N GLY A 162 -18.02 -20.72 10.74
CA GLY A 162 -17.34 -21.73 11.56
C GLY A 162 -16.30 -21.19 12.52
N ALA A 163 -16.67 -20.26 13.40
CA ALA A 163 -15.97 -20.14 14.68
C ALA A 163 -16.91 -19.54 15.73
N THR A 164 -16.81 -20.04 16.95
CA THR A 164 -17.59 -19.68 18.13
C THR A 164 -17.61 -18.16 18.36
N HIS A 165 -18.82 -17.62 18.44
CA HIS A 165 -19.18 -16.19 18.41
C HIS A 165 -18.78 -15.42 19.69
N LEU A 166 -18.43 -16.08 20.80
CA LEU A 166 -18.19 -15.39 22.08
C LEU A 166 -16.75 -14.92 22.31
N GLU A 167 -15.74 -15.58 21.73
CA GLU A 167 -14.32 -15.19 21.91
C GLU A 167 -13.89 -14.07 20.95
N ARG A 168 -14.71 -13.78 19.92
CA ARG A 168 -14.46 -12.70 18.96
C ARG A 168 -14.90 -11.32 19.44
N LEU A 169 -15.79 -11.21 20.43
CA LEU A 169 -16.45 -9.93 20.71
C LEU A 169 -15.61 -8.97 21.58
N VAL A 170 -14.66 -9.45 22.39
CA VAL A 170 -13.99 -8.57 23.36
C VAL A 170 -12.71 -7.93 22.81
N ASP A 171 -11.99 -8.59 21.89
CA ASP A 171 -10.76 -8.04 21.29
C ASP A 171 -10.95 -7.52 19.84
N GLN A 172 -11.95 -7.98 19.07
CA GLN A 172 -12.22 -7.42 17.73
C GLN A 172 -13.03 -6.12 17.76
N GLU A 173 -13.86 -5.88 18.78
CA GLU A 173 -14.68 -4.67 18.83
C GLU A 173 -13.84 -3.41 19.08
N HIS A 174 -12.77 -3.48 19.87
CA HIS A 174 -11.89 -2.33 20.09
C HIS A 174 -11.06 -1.99 18.85
N ASP A 175 -10.41 -2.97 18.20
CA ASP A 175 -9.61 -2.71 17.00
C ASP A 175 -10.47 -2.40 15.77
N SER A 176 -11.68 -2.96 15.65
CA SER A 176 -12.62 -2.60 14.58
C SER A 176 -13.27 -1.24 14.81
N ALA A 177 -13.66 -0.88 16.04
CA ALA A 177 -14.21 0.44 16.33
C ALA A 177 -13.16 1.55 16.14
N ILE A 178 -11.91 1.31 16.55
CA ILE A 178 -10.78 2.23 16.29
C ILE A 178 -10.53 2.34 14.78
N GLY A 179 -10.57 1.23 14.05
CA GLY A 179 -10.45 1.21 12.59
C GLY A 179 -11.58 1.97 11.89
N VAL A 180 -12.82 1.79 12.35
CA VAL A 180 -14.01 2.50 11.84
C VAL A 180 -13.90 4.00 12.11
N LEU A 181 -13.57 4.41 13.34
CA LEU A 181 -13.37 5.82 13.68
C LEU A 181 -12.26 6.46 12.84
N ALA A 182 -11.16 5.75 12.58
CA ALA A 182 -10.08 6.22 11.73
C ALA A 182 -10.53 6.35 10.27
N ALA A 183 -11.26 5.36 9.74
CA ALA A 183 -11.80 5.38 8.38
C ALA A 183 -12.85 6.50 8.20
N GLU A 184 -13.77 6.67 9.14
CA GLU A 184 -14.77 7.73 9.14
C GLU A 184 -14.13 9.12 9.20
N ALA A 185 -13.15 9.32 10.09
CA ALA A 185 -12.40 10.56 10.17
C ALA A 185 -11.67 10.86 8.85
N LEU A 186 -11.03 9.86 8.25
CA LEU A 186 -10.31 10.02 6.99
C LEU A 186 -11.25 10.33 5.82
N GLU A 187 -12.39 9.63 5.72
CA GLU A 187 -13.40 9.85 4.68
C GLU A 187 -14.04 11.24 4.80
N ALA A 188 -14.43 11.64 6.02
CA ALA A 188 -15.04 12.94 6.27
C ALA A 188 -14.10 14.11 5.95
N GLU A 189 -12.86 14.05 6.46
CA GLU A 189 -11.87 15.11 6.22
C GLU A 189 -11.40 15.13 4.76
N GLY A 190 -11.28 13.96 4.13
CA GLY A 190 -10.91 13.82 2.73
C GLY A 190 -11.94 14.43 1.79
N LEU A 191 -13.21 14.09 1.96
CA LEU A 191 -14.30 14.63 1.15
C LEU A 191 -14.44 16.14 1.34
N ALA A 192 -14.43 16.63 2.58
CA ALA A 192 -14.51 18.05 2.90
C ALA A 192 -13.33 18.85 2.30
N TYR A 193 -12.12 18.31 2.39
CA TYR A 193 -10.93 18.93 1.78
C TYR A 193 -11.06 19.02 0.26
N VAL A 194 -11.46 17.93 -0.40
CA VAL A 194 -11.60 17.88 -1.86
C VAL A 194 -12.68 18.85 -2.34
N GLN A 195 -13.80 18.95 -1.63
CA GLN A 195 -14.87 19.91 -1.94
C GLN A 195 -14.38 21.35 -1.83
N LEU A 196 -13.71 21.71 -0.73
CA LEU A 196 -13.14 23.05 -0.54
C LEU A 196 -12.09 23.36 -1.62
N MET A 197 -11.22 22.40 -1.90
CA MET A 197 -10.22 22.52 -2.94
C MET A 197 -10.89 22.81 -4.29
N LEU A 198 -11.85 21.98 -4.71
CA LEU A 198 -12.50 22.12 -6.01
C LEU A 198 -13.38 23.38 -6.10
N ALA A 199 -14.01 23.82 -5.01
CA ALA A 199 -14.72 25.10 -4.97
C ALA A 199 -13.78 26.28 -5.27
N GLY A 200 -12.55 26.24 -4.74
CA GLY A 200 -11.51 27.22 -5.10
C GLY A 200 -10.96 27.06 -6.53
N LEU A 201 -11.11 25.88 -7.14
CA LEU A 201 -10.63 25.55 -8.49
C LEU A 201 -11.67 25.79 -9.59
N ALA A 202 -12.94 25.95 -9.25
CA ALA A 202 -14.04 26.20 -10.19
C ALA A 202 -13.82 27.42 -11.13
N VAL A 203 -12.76 28.20 -10.89
CA VAL A 203 -12.42 29.43 -11.62
C VAL A 203 -11.27 29.23 -12.64
N GLU A 204 -10.46 28.16 -12.56
CA GLU A 204 -9.28 27.98 -13.44
C GLU A 204 -9.39 26.71 -14.33
N ALA A 205 -9.79 26.88 -15.59
CA ALA A 205 -9.91 25.79 -16.58
C ALA A 205 -8.60 24.98 -16.77
N GLU A 206 -7.44 25.63 -16.63
CA GLU A 206 -6.13 24.98 -16.67
C GLU A 206 -5.98 23.95 -15.53
N GLN A 207 -6.42 24.31 -14.32
CA GLN A 207 -6.27 23.45 -13.15
C GLN A 207 -7.25 22.28 -13.18
N TRP A 208 -8.43 22.46 -13.75
CA TRP A 208 -9.36 21.37 -14.08
C TRP A 208 -8.74 20.36 -15.04
N CYS A 209 -8.06 20.83 -16.08
CA CYS A 209 -7.36 19.95 -17.03
C CYS A 209 -6.29 19.11 -16.32
N PHE A 210 -5.51 19.71 -15.41
CA PHE A 210 -4.48 18.99 -14.67
C PHE A 210 -5.04 17.86 -13.81
N TRP A 211 -6.10 18.15 -13.04
CA TRP A 211 -6.72 17.16 -12.16
C TRP A 211 -7.40 16.03 -12.93
N ARG A 212 -8.04 16.36 -14.06
CA ARG A 212 -8.62 15.36 -14.95
C ARG A 212 -7.57 14.39 -15.48
N GLY A 213 -6.47 14.91 -16.03
CA GLY A 213 -5.41 14.05 -16.55
C GLY A 213 -4.77 13.18 -15.45
N TRP A 214 -4.62 13.70 -14.24
CA TRP A 214 -4.13 12.91 -13.10
C TRP A 214 -5.10 11.78 -12.69
N LEU A 215 -6.41 12.02 -12.74
CA LEU A 215 -7.44 11.01 -12.48
C LEU A 215 -7.47 9.91 -13.55
N GLU A 216 -7.15 10.26 -14.79
CA GLU A 216 -7.02 9.33 -15.92
C GLU A 216 -5.71 8.53 -15.88
N GLY A 217 -4.87 8.72 -14.85
CA GLY A 217 -3.62 8.00 -14.68
C GLY A 217 -2.45 8.54 -15.53
N GLN A 218 -2.62 9.70 -16.17
CA GLN A 218 -1.60 10.30 -17.01
C GLN A 218 -0.39 10.78 -16.17
N SER A 219 0.80 10.66 -16.74
CA SER A 219 2.03 11.24 -16.21
C SER A 219 2.01 12.77 -16.31
N THR A 220 2.83 13.44 -15.51
CA THR A 220 2.96 14.91 -15.55
C THR A 220 3.35 15.43 -16.95
N ARG A 221 4.08 14.62 -17.73
CA ARG A 221 4.47 14.96 -19.11
C ARG A 221 3.28 14.91 -20.06
N GLU A 222 2.43 13.90 -19.94
CA GLU A 222 1.21 13.75 -20.76
C GLU A 222 0.20 14.84 -20.42
N ILE A 223 0.00 15.13 -19.14
CA ILE A 223 -0.86 16.23 -18.68
C ILE A 223 -0.34 17.57 -19.20
N ALA A 224 0.97 17.82 -19.13
CA ALA A 224 1.60 19.03 -19.64
C ALA A 224 1.35 19.22 -21.15
N ALA A 225 1.51 18.14 -21.93
CA ALA A 225 1.26 18.16 -23.36
C ALA A 225 -0.23 18.39 -23.67
N CYS A 226 -1.14 17.71 -22.97
CA CYS A 226 -2.58 17.81 -23.17
C CYS A 226 -3.12 19.20 -22.80
N CYS A 227 -2.66 19.76 -21.68
CA CYS A 227 -3.15 21.02 -21.14
C CYS A 227 -2.34 22.26 -21.61
N GLY A 228 -1.36 22.09 -22.51
CA GLY A 228 -0.55 23.19 -23.04
C GLY A 228 0.31 23.90 -21.98
N ALA A 229 0.77 23.17 -20.96
CA ALA A 229 1.49 23.72 -19.82
C ALA A 229 2.90 23.13 -19.67
N ALA A 230 3.78 23.80 -18.92
CA ALA A 230 5.09 23.24 -18.57
C ALA A 230 4.96 22.13 -17.52
N GLN A 231 5.71 21.03 -17.64
CA GLN A 231 5.70 19.92 -16.69
C GLN A 231 5.95 20.36 -15.24
N ALA A 232 6.88 21.30 -15.02
CA ALA A 232 7.17 21.86 -13.71
C ALA A 232 6.00 22.68 -13.13
N ARG A 233 5.13 23.24 -13.98
CA ARG A 233 3.90 23.94 -13.58
C ARG A 233 2.83 22.94 -13.16
N VAL A 234 2.63 21.88 -13.94
CA VAL A 234 1.69 20.78 -13.63
C VAL A 234 2.04 20.15 -12.29
N SER A 235 3.30 19.77 -12.08
CA SER A 235 3.76 19.15 -10.81
C SER A 235 3.51 20.07 -9.60
N ARG A 236 3.86 21.36 -9.72
CA ARG A 236 3.62 22.35 -8.66
C ARG A 236 2.15 22.59 -8.36
N ARG A 237 1.28 22.61 -9.38
CA ARG A 237 -0.15 22.90 -9.23
C ARG A 237 -0.95 21.72 -8.70
N LEU A 238 -0.60 20.49 -9.11
CA LEU A 238 -1.20 19.27 -8.57
C LEU A 238 -0.80 19.07 -7.11
N SER A 239 0.51 19.18 -6.80
CA SER A 239 1.07 19.06 -5.45
C SER A 239 0.49 17.90 -4.62
N VAL A 240 0.22 16.76 -5.28
CA VAL A 240 -0.63 15.67 -4.73
C VAL A 240 -0.14 15.16 -3.38
N GLN A 241 1.18 15.04 -3.19
CA GLN A 241 1.75 14.63 -1.90
C GLN A 241 1.48 15.63 -0.77
N ILE A 242 1.58 16.94 -1.07
CA ILE A 242 1.31 17.99 -0.09
C ILE A 242 -0.15 17.93 0.35
N ARG A 243 -1.07 17.77 -0.61
CA ARG A 243 -2.52 17.71 -0.36
C ARG A 243 -2.92 16.45 0.40
N ALA A 244 -2.36 15.29 0.03
CA ALA A 244 -2.58 14.06 0.78
C ALA A 244 -2.06 14.20 2.23
N ARG A 245 -0.94 14.89 2.44
CA ARG A 245 -0.42 15.15 3.79
C ARG A 245 -1.31 16.10 4.59
N GLU A 246 -1.90 17.10 3.95
CA GLU A 246 -2.87 17.99 4.61
C GLU A 246 -4.12 17.22 5.06
N ILE A 247 -4.68 16.35 4.21
CA ILE A 247 -5.81 15.47 4.56
C ILE A 247 -5.44 14.56 5.74
N ALA A 248 -4.29 13.86 5.65
CA ALA A 248 -3.81 12.99 6.70
C ALA A 248 -3.63 13.74 8.03
N THR A 249 -3.08 14.95 7.99
CA THR A 249 -2.88 15.77 9.18
C THR A 249 -4.21 16.18 9.83
N ARG A 250 -5.20 16.57 9.03
CA ARG A 250 -6.55 16.91 9.54
C ARG A 250 -7.24 15.72 10.17
N ALA A 251 -7.17 14.55 9.52
CA ALA A 251 -7.72 13.31 10.06
C ALA A 251 -7.05 12.96 11.40
N LEU A 252 -5.72 13.06 11.51
CA LEU A 252 -5.00 12.82 12.76
C LEU A 252 -5.32 13.85 13.84
N GLN A 253 -5.47 15.13 13.50
CA GLN A 253 -5.90 16.18 14.43
C GLN A 253 -7.30 15.91 14.98
N ARG A 254 -8.20 15.36 14.16
CA ARG A 254 -9.54 14.94 14.59
C ARG A 254 -9.50 13.72 15.52
N LEU A 255 -8.60 12.78 15.27
CA LEU A 255 -8.46 11.55 16.05
C LEU A 255 -7.67 11.75 17.36
N ALA A 256 -6.73 12.68 17.40
CA ALA A 256 -5.81 12.86 18.54
C ALA A 256 -6.47 13.12 19.91
N PRO A 257 -7.59 13.85 20.03
CA PRO A 257 -8.28 14.05 21.30
C PRO A 257 -8.99 12.79 21.82
N LEU A 258 -9.19 11.77 20.99
CA LEU A 258 -9.93 10.57 21.38
C LEU A 258 -9.07 9.70 22.31
N PRO A 259 -9.64 9.19 23.43
CA PRO A 259 -8.90 8.37 24.40
C PRO A 259 -8.19 7.16 23.76
N ALA A 260 -8.82 6.55 22.76
CA ALA A 260 -8.29 5.41 22.02
C ALA A 260 -6.99 5.73 21.24
N PHE A 261 -6.74 7.00 20.93
CA PHE A 261 -5.61 7.43 20.11
C PHE A 261 -4.54 8.22 20.89
N THR A 262 -4.82 8.57 22.16
CA THR A 262 -3.93 9.36 23.01
C THR A 262 -2.55 8.70 23.18
N MET A 263 -2.52 7.37 23.37
CA MET A 263 -1.26 6.62 23.45
C MET A 263 -0.59 6.40 22.08
N ALA A 264 -1.39 6.32 21.01
CA ALA A 264 -0.91 6.09 19.65
C ALA A 264 -0.17 7.32 19.10
N PHE A 265 -0.58 8.53 19.49
CA PHE A 265 0.01 9.80 19.04
C PHE A 265 0.81 10.55 20.11
N GLY A 266 1.14 9.88 21.22
CA GLY A 266 1.85 10.49 22.35
C GLY A 266 3.28 10.97 22.08
N SER A 267 3.79 10.88 20.84
CA SER A 267 5.02 11.55 20.43
C SER A 267 4.91 12.13 19.02
N PRO A 268 5.59 13.26 18.72
CA PRO A 268 5.61 13.87 17.39
C PRO A 268 6.04 12.89 16.29
N GLU A 269 7.02 12.02 16.56
CA GLU A 269 7.53 11.05 15.58
C GLU A 269 6.51 9.96 15.25
N LYS A 270 5.67 9.57 16.23
CA LYS A 270 4.57 8.61 15.99
C LYS A 270 3.46 9.24 15.17
N LEU A 271 3.17 10.52 15.40
CA LEU A 271 2.20 11.29 14.63
C LEU A 271 2.67 11.49 13.19
N ASP A 272 3.95 11.82 12.99
CA ASP A 272 4.54 11.92 11.65
C ASP A 272 4.53 10.57 10.91
N ALA A 273 4.89 9.48 11.59
CA ALA A 273 4.83 8.15 11.00
C ALA A 273 3.40 7.71 10.67
N ALA A 274 2.40 8.12 11.47
CA ALA A 274 1.00 7.89 11.16
C ALA A 274 0.56 8.72 9.94
N ALA A 275 1.01 9.97 9.84
CA ALA A 275 0.73 10.82 8.69
C ALA A 275 1.32 10.24 7.40
N ASP A 276 2.57 9.74 7.44
CA ASP A 276 3.20 9.09 6.29
C ASP A 276 2.44 7.83 5.84
N ARG A 277 1.94 7.02 6.78
CA ARG A 277 1.11 5.85 6.45
C ARG A 277 -0.21 6.25 5.79
N LEU A 278 -0.90 7.27 6.32
CA LEU A 278 -2.12 7.78 5.73
C LEU A 278 -1.88 8.40 4.35
N VAL A 279 -0.78 9.13 4.16
CA VAL A 279 -0.40 9.67 2.84
C VAL A 279 -0.24 8.53 1.83
N ASN A 280 0.43 7.44 2.21
CA ASN A 280 0.57 6.29 1.33
C ASN A 280 -0.79 5.66 1.00
N HIS A 281 -1.64 5.44 2.01
CA HIS A 281 -3.00 4.93 1.83
C HIS A 281 -3.85 5.82 0.88
N LEU A 282 -3.73 7.14 0.99
CA LEU A 282 -4.46 8.09 0.15
C LEU A 282 -4.02 8.08 -1.32
N LEU A 283 -2.75 7.77 -1.58
CA LEU A 283 -2.13 7.85 -2.91
C LEU A 283 -2.00 6.50 -3.60
N ILE A 284 -1.97 5.42 -2.83
CA ILE A 284 -1.76 4.05 -3.28
C ILE A 284 -2.90 3.21 -2.72
N SER A 285 -3.63 2.51 -3.59
CA SER A 285 -4.67 1.61 -3.13
C SER A 285 -4.07 0.45 -2.35
N GLU A 286 -4.66 0.14 -1.20
CA GLU A 286 -4.33 -1.04 -0.41
C GLU A 286 -4.96 -2.32 -0.99
N GLN A 287 -5.96 -2.17 -1.87
CA GLN A 287 -6.66 -3.28 -2.55
C GLN A 287 -6.44 -3.22 -4.07
N GLN A 288 -6.14 -4.38 -4.68
CA GLN A 288 -5.92 -4.47 -6.14
C GLN A 288 -7.18 -4.07 -6.91
N GLY A 289 -7.03 -3.18 -7.89
CA GLY A 289 -8.12 -2.74 -8.77
C GLY A 289 -8.99 -1.60 -8.21
N GLU A 290 -8.83 -1.23 -6.94
CA GLU A 290 -9.50 -0.06 -6.38
C GLU A 290 -8.72 1.23 -6.67
N ASP A 291 -9.44 2.32 -6.90
CA ASP A 291 -8.83 3.64 -6.94
C ASP A 291 -8.41 4.08 -5.55
N PRO A 292 -7.21 4.66 -5.39
CA PRO A 292 -6.82 5.32 -4.15
C PRO A 292 -7.91 6.28 -3.66
N PRO A 293 -8.16 6.38 -2.33
CA PRO A 293 -9.25 7.19 -1.78
C PRO A 293 -9.28 8.62 -2.31
N LEU A 294 -8.11 9.26 -2.47
CA LEU A 294 -8.03 10.62 -3.01
C LEU A 294 -8.54 10.71 -4.45
N ARG A 295 -8.23 9.72 -5.31
CA ARG A 295 -8.77 9.65 -6.68
C ARG A 295 -10.28 9.45 -6.67
N ARG A 296 -10.78 8.57 -5.82
CA ARG A 296 -12.22 8.32 -5.65
C ARG A 296 -12.96 9.60 -5.28
N TRP A 297 -12.52 10.30 -4.24
CA TRP A 297 -13.17 11.54 -3.79
C TRP A 297 -13.13 12.64 -4.84
N LEU A 298 -11.99 12.82 -5.51
CA LEU A 298 -11.85 13.79 -6.59
C LEU A 298 -12.80 13.49 -7.75
N ARG A 299 -12.95 12.21 -8.13
CA ARG A 299 -13.87 11.83 -9.19
C ARG A 299 -15.33 12.11 -8.82
N ILE A 300 -15.74 11.76 -7.61
CA ILE A 300 -17.09 12.04 -7.08
C ILE A 300 -17.35 13.55 -7.09
N ALA A 301 -16.43 14.33 -6.51
CA ALA A 301 -16.62 15.76 -6.36
C ALA A 301 -16.58 16.51 -7.71
N MET A 302 -15.69 16.12 -8.63
CA MET A 302 -15.66 16.70 -9.98
C MET A 302 -16.91 16.35 -10.79
N HIS A 303 -17.44 15.13 -10.64
CA HIS A 303 -18.72 14.75 -11.27
C HIS A 303 -19.88 15.61 -10.76
N ASN A 304 -19.99 15.79 -9.43
CA ASN A 304 -21.05 16.58 -8.80
C ASN A 304 -21.02 18.06 -9.23
N ILE A 305 -19.84 18.64 -9.46
CA ILE A 305 -19.72 20.01 -9.95
C ILE A 305 -20.22 20.13 -11.39
N HIS A 306 -19.91 19.15 -12.25
CA HIS A 306 -20.34 19.13 -13.65
C HIS A 306 -21.86 18.93 -13.81
N THR A 307 -22.47 18.09 -12.96
CA THR A 307 -23.92 17.85 -12.97
C THR A 307 -24.71 18.95 -12.25
N GLY A 308 -24.14 19.58 -11.22
CA GLY A 308 -24.75 20.73 -10.54
C GLY A 308 -24.82 22.00 -11.41
N THR A 309 -23.86 22.22 -12.32
CA THR A 309 -23.89 23.36 -13.25
C THR A 309 -24.89 23.20 -14.40
N THR A 310 -25.31 21.96 -14.72
CA THR A 310 -26.28 21.71 -15.79
C THR A 310 -27.73 21.85 -15.32
N SER A 311 -28.00 21.84 -14.01
CA SER A 311 -29.34 22.05 -13.45
C SER A 311 -29.73 23.52 -13.35
N THR A 312 -28.80 24.43 -13.12
CA THR A 312 -29.08 25.87 -12.97
C THR A 312 -29.22 26.62 -14.31
N ALA A 313 -28.83 26.02 -15.43
CA ALA A 313 -28.94 26.63 -16.76
C ALA A 313 -30.31 26.42 -17.44
N ARG A 314 -31.27 25.73 -16.78
CA ARG A 314 -32.58 25.41 -17.36
C ARG A 314 -33.76 26.18 -16.79
N GLU A 315 -33.55 27.04 -15.80
CA GLU A 315 -34.63 27.83 -15.17
C GLU A 315 -34.67 29.32 -15.58
N GLU A 316 -33.70 29.84 -16.36
CA GLU A 316 -33.71 31.26 -16.77
C GLU A 316 -34.30 31.55 -18.16
N SER A 317 -34.85 30.55 -18.87
CA SER A 317 -35.49 30.75 -20.19
C SER A 317 -37.01 30.69 -20.17
N GLY A 318 -37.64 31.01 -19.03
CA GLY A 318 -39.10 31.01 -18.85
C GLY A 318 -39.61 32.30 -18.19
N GLY A 319 -39.23 33.47 -18.71
CA GLY A 319 -39.60 34.75 -18.12
C GLY A 319 -39.95 35.84 -19.12
N MET A 320 -41.25 35.92 -19.42
CA MET A 320 -42.04 37.09 -19.88
C MET A 320 -41.83 37.67 -21.29
N PRO A 321 -42.84 38.41 -21.83
CA PRO A 321 -44.20 38.67 -21.31
C PRO A 321 -45.35 38.04 -22.12
#